data_AF-A0A660RQA5-F1
#
_entry.id   AF-A0A660RQA5-F1
#
_cell.length_a   1.000
_cell.length_b   1.000
_cell.length_c   1.000
_cell.angle_alpha   90.00
_cell.angle_beta   90.00
_cell.angle_gamma   90.00
#
_symmetry.space_group_name_H-M   'P 1'
#
loop_
_entity.id
_entity.type
_entity.pdbx_description
1 polymer ?
#
loop_
_entity_poly.entity_id
_entity_poly.type
_entity_poly.pdbx_seq_one_letter_code
_entity_poly.pdbx_strand_id
1 'polypeptide(L)'
;PKKVVYEEGIYVGYRYFDTFDVEPAYEFGYGLSYTTFNYENLKLEKDESSIRVSFDIVNIGEVPGKEVAQVYVRAPKGKAEKPFQELKGFVKTKLLNPGERERITVSVDIASLTYFNEKTNKWVLEKGIYEIRVGASSRDIRLSGFIDVRN
;
A
#
# COMPACT_ATOMS: atom_id res chain seq x y z
N PRO A 1 11.48 14.98 -30.50
CA PRO A 1 12.68 14.33 -29.93
C PRO A 1 13.02 13.03 -30.70
N LYS A 2 14.31 12.78 -31.02
CA LYS A 2 14.74 11.54 -31.71
C LYS A 2 14.96 10.34 -30.76
N LYS A 3 15.10 10.57 -29.45
CA LYS A 3 15.21 9.55 -28.39
C LYS A 3 14.80 10.17 -27.05
N VAL A 4 14.16 9.38 -26.19
CA VAL A 4 13.87 9.70 -24.78
C VAL A 4 14.39 8.53 -23.95
N VAL A 5 15.17 8.81 -22.91
CA VAL A 5 15.72 7.83 -21.98
C VAL A 5 15.07 8.06 -20.61
N TYR A 6 14.66 6.99 -19.96
CA TYR A 6 13.97 7.00 -18.68
C TYR A 6 15.01 6.72 -17.60
N GLU A 7 15.73 7.77 -17.20
CA GLU A 7 16.83 7.67 -16.22
C GLU A 7 16.30 7.38 -14.80
N GLU A 8 15.03 7.68 -14.55
CA GLU A 8 14.37 7.45 -13.27
C GLU A 8 14.05 5.97 -13.00
N GLY A 9 14.12 5.10 -14.02
CA GLY A 9 13.88 3.67 -13.89
C GLY A 9 12.53 3.35 -13.25
N ILE A 10 12.54 2.62 -12.13
CA ILE A 10 11.32 2.25 -11.38
C ILE A 10 10.81 3.37 -10.45
N TYR A 11 11.58 4.43 -10.27
CA TYR A 11 11.28 5.54 -9.38
C TYR A 11 10.48 6.61 -10.13
N VAL A 12 9.23 6.29 -10.46
CA VAL A 12 8.29 7.21 -11.11
C VAL A 12 7.15 7.56 -10.15
N GLY A 13 6.79 8.84 -10.06
CA GLY A 13 5.69 9.31 -9.21
C GLY A 13 5.98 9.10 -7.72
N TYR A 14 5.00 8.64 -6.95
CA TYR A 14 5.15 8.45 -5.49
C TYR A 14 6.32 7.51 -5.13
N ARG A 15 6.67 6.56 -6.00
CA ARG A 15 7.85 5.71 -5.82
C ARG A 15 9.13 6.54 -5.70
N TYR A 16 9.26 7.62 -6.47
CA TYR A 16 10.37 8.56 -6.34
C TYR A 16 10.26 9.39 -5.06
N PHE A 17 9.14 10.10 -4.89
CA PHE A 17 8.93 11.03 -3.79
C PHE A 17 9.12 10.35 -2.43
N ASP A 18 8.57 9.15 -2.24
CA ASP A 18 8.67 8.40 -1.00
C ASP A 18 10.05 7.75 -0.81
N THR A 19 10.76 7.38 -1.88
CA THR A 19 12.09 6.75 -1.76
C THR A 19 13.18 7.75 -1.45
N PHE A 20 13.12 8.94 -2.05
CA PHE A 20 14.14 9.97 -1.92
C PHE A 20 13.72 11.11 -0.99
N ASP A 21 12.64 10.93 -0.24
CA ASP A 21 12.11 11.88 0.73
C ASP A 21 11.92 13.30 0.14
N VAL A 22 11.36 13.34 -1.07
CA VAL A 22 10.98 14.59 -1.73
C VAL A 22 9.51 14.85 -1.43
N GLU A 23 9.19 16.03 -0.90
CA GLU A 23 7.82 16.39 -0.51
C GLU A 23 6.99 16.83 -1.72
N PRO A 24 5.89 16.13 -2.06
CA PRO A 24 4.94 16.59 -3.06
C PRO A 24 3.97 17.61 -2.44
N ALA A 25 3.37 18.48 -3.26
CA ALA A 25 2.31 19.39 -2.79
C ALA A 25 1.09 18.62 -2.25
N TYR A 26 0.73 17.53 -2.93
CA TYR A 26 -0.26 16.54 -2.50
C TYR A 26 0.26 15.16 -2.90
N GLU A 27 0.32 14.25 -1.95
CA GLU A 27 0.83 12.90 -2.18
C GLU A 27 -0.15 12.03 -2.98
N PHE A 28 0.37 10.90 -3.45
CA PHE A 28 -0.44 9.94 -4.18
C PHE A 28 -1.52 9.35 -3.28
N GLY A 29 -2.74 9.30 -3.80
CA GLY A 29 -3.90 8.80 -3.07
C GLY A 29 -4.47 9.79 -2.04
N TYR A 30 -3.97 11.03 -1.96
CA TYR A 30 -4.54 12.06 -1.10
C TYR A 30 -5.96 12.44 -1.52
N GLY A 31 -6.84 12.61 -0.53
CA GLY A 31 -8.18 13.12 -0.72
C GLY A 31 -8.82 13.47 0.61
N LEU A 32 -9.45 14.65 0.69
CA LEU A 32 -10.22 15.04 1.86
C LEU A 32 -11.67 14.53 1.76
N SER A 33 -12.31 14.45 2.91
CA SER A 33 -13.72 14.14 3.07
C SER A 33 -14.38 15.15 3.99
N TYR A 34 -15.68 15.36 3.84
CA TYR A 34 -16.46 16.18 4.78
C TYR A 34 -16.79 15.45 6.09
N THR A 35 -16.46 14.15 6.17
CA THR A 35 -16.50 13.37 7.42
C THR A 35 -15.12 12.78 7.73
N THR A 36 -14.95 12.28 8.94
CA THR A 36 -13.69 11.65 9.41
C THR A 36 -13.88 10.15 9.57
N PHE A 37 -12.85 9.38 9.21
CA PHE A 37 -12.87 7.92 9.35
C PHE A 37 -11.75 7.44 10.29
N ASN A 38 -12.07 6.46 11.14
CA ASN A 38 -11.09 5.74 11.95
C ASN A 38 -10.77 4.38 11.31
N TYR A 39 -9.52 3.96 11.44
CA TYR A 39 -9.03 2.67 10.98
C TYR A 39 -8.61 1.86 12.20
N GLU A 40 -9.10 0.62 12.33
CA GLU A 40 -8.81 -0.21 13.50
C GLU A 40 -8.82 -1.71 13.18
N ASN A 41 -8.42 -2.53 14.17
CA ASN A 41 -8.52 -3.99 14.14
C ASN A 41 -7.81 -4.66 12.94
N LEU A 42 -6.59 -4.21 12.62
CA LEU A 42 -5.74 -4.81 11.60
C LEU A 42 -5.48 -6.28 11.90
N LYS A 43 -5.72 -7.13 10.91
CA LYS A 43 -5.41 -8.56 10.91
C LYS A 43 -4.70 -8.90 9.61
N LEU A 44 -3.57 -9.57 9.72
CA LEU A 44 -2.78 -10.06 8.60
C LEU A 44 -2.76 -11.59 8.66
N GLU A 45 -3.19 -12.24 7.57
CA GLU A 45 -3.19 -13.70 7.44
C GLU A 45 -2.50 -14.07 6.13
N LYS A 46 -1.44 -14.87 6.20
CA LYS A 46 -0.71 -15.36 5.03
C LYS A 46 -1.08 -16.80 4.75
N ASP A 47 -1.34 -17.10 3.48
CA ASP A 47 -1.35 -18.45 2.93
C ASP A 47 -0.20 -18.61 1.91
N GLU A 48 -0.19 -19.70 1.16
CA GLU A 48 0.88 -20.02 0.21
C GLU A 48 0.98 -19.05 -0.98
N SER A 49 -0.14 -18.41 -1.35
CA SER A 49 -0.24 -17.58 -2.56
C SER A 49 -0.56 -16.13 -2.27
N SER A 50 -1.08 -15.81 -1.09
CA SER A 50 -1.58 -14.48 -0.79
C SER A 50 -1.43 -14.08 0.68
N ILE A 51 -1.49 -12.77 0.89
CA ILE A 51 -1.60 -12.14 2.20
C ILE A 51 -2.95 -11.44 2.26
N ARG A 52 -3.83 -11.92 3.13
CA ARG A 52 -5.10 -11.30 3.44
C ARG A 52 -4.91 -10.21 4.48
N VAL A 53 -5.20 -8.98 4.09
CA VAL A 53 -5.14 -7.77 4.92
C VAL A 53 -6.57 -7.35 5.24
N SER A 54 -6.98 -7.51 6.49
CA SER A 54 -8.34 -7.17 6.94
C SER A 54 -8.31 -6.16 8.08
N PHE A 55 -9.18 -5.16 8.03
CA PHE A 55 -9.26 -4.08 9.02
C PHE A 55 -10.67 -3.45 8.99
N ASP A 56 -11.01 -2.71 10.03
CA ASP A 56 -12.28 -1.99 10.11
C ASP A 56 -12.08 -0.53 9.72
N ILE A 57 -13.05 0.01 8.98
CA ILE A 57 -13.20 1.45 8.77
C ILE A 57 -14.50 1.86 9.44
N VAL A 58 -14.43 2.90 10.27
CA VAL A 58 -15.59 3.45 11.00
C VAL A 58 -15.74 4.92 10.62
N ASN A 59 -16.94 5.34 10.20
CA ASN A 59 -17.25 6.76 10.05
C ASN A 59 -17.46 7.36 11.45
N ILE A 60 -16.55 8.21 11.90
CA ILE A 60 -16.58 8.84 13.23
C ILE A 60 -17.00 10.31 13.18
N GLY A 61 -17.32 10.84 12.00
CA GLY A 61 -17.83 12.21 11.86
C GLY A 61 -19.35 12.27 11.83
N GLU A 62 -19.88 13.44 11.46
CA GLU A 62 -21.30 13.79 11.61
C GLU A 62 -22.14 13.61 10.32
N VAL A 63 -21.49 13.39 9.18
CA VAL A 63 -22.17 13.24 7.87
C VAL A 63 -21.83 11.90 7.21
N PRO A 64 -22.74 11.34 6.38
CA PRO A 64 -22.44 10.14 5.61
C PRO A 64 -21.29 10.34 4.63
N GLY A 65 -20.46 9.32 4.43
CA GLY A 65 -19.31 9.40 3.53
C GLY A 65 -18.81 8.04 3.05
N LYS A 66 -17.88 8.06 2.09
CA LYS A 66 -17.13 6.88 1.64
C LYS A 66 -15.64 7.12 1.83
N GLU A 67 -14.92 6.08 2.24
CA GLU A 67 -13.47 6.13 2.46
C GLU A 67 -12.76 5.24 1.44
N VAL A 68 -11.56 5.64 0.99
CA VAL A 68 -10.70 4.86 0.08
C VAL A 68 -9.47 4.40 0.85
N ALA A 69 -9.51 3.18 1.38
CA ALA A 69 -8.36 2.58 2.03
C ALA A 69 -7.39 1.97 1.03
N GLN A 70 -6.10 2.27 1.23
CA GLN A 70 -5.02 1.89 0.34
C GLN A 70 -4.03 0.99 1.09
N VAL A 71 -3.67 -0.15 0.51
CA VAL A 71 -2.73 -1.11 1.08
C VAL A 71 -1.42 -1.04 0.30
N TYR A 72 -0.41 -0.52 0.98
CA TYR A 72 0.96 -0.45 0.52
C TYR A 72 1.80 -1.55 1.15
N VAL A 73 2.79 -2.03 0.40
CA VAL A 73 3.77 -2.99 0.90
C VAL A 73 5.15 -2.40 0.78
N ARG A 74 5.88 -2.41 1.88
CA ARG A 74 7.31 -2.09 1.92
C ARG A 74 8.10 -3.38 2.05
N ALA A 75 8.88 -3.65 1.01
CA ALA A 75 9.74 -4.82 0.94
C ALA A 75 10.96 -4.67 1.86
N PRO A 76 11.55 -5.79 2.32
CA PRO A 76 12.79 -5.75 3.08
C PRO A 76 13.92 -5.11 2.27
N LYS A 77 14.87 -4.48 2.97
CA LYS A 77 16.15 -4.11 2.36
C LYS A 77 16.84 -5.38 1.90
N GLY A 78 17.40 -5.34 0.70
CA GLY A 78 17.79 -6.54 -0.02
C GLY A 78 18.79 -6.26 -1.11
N LYS A 79 18.97 -7.24 -2.01
CA LYS A 79 19.96 -7.17 -3.09
C LYS A 79 19.55 -6.28 -4.26
N ALA A 80 18.26 -6.03 -4.41
CA ALA A 80 17.71 -5.23 -5.49
C ALA A 80 17.14 -3.91 -4.99
N GLU A 81 17.30 -2.88 -5.82
CA GLU A 81 16.62 -1.61 -5.70
C GLU A 81 15.11 -1.81 -5.73
N LYS A 82 14.43 -1.20 -4.76
CA LYS A 82 12.98 -1.22 -4.62
C LYS A 82 12.52 0.17 -4.18
N PRO A 83 11.31 0.59 -4.60
CA PRO A 83 10.67 1.75 -4.01
C PRO A 83 10.50 1.59 -2.50
N PHE A 84 10.43 2.70 -1.77
CA PHE A 84 10.16 2.71 -0.33
C PHE A 84 8.91 1.90 0.03
N GLN A 85 7.85 2.05 -0.77
CA GLN A 85 6.63 1.25 -0.68
C GLN A 85 5.97 1.17 -2.05
N GLU A 86 5.09 0.19 -2.23
CA GLU A 86 4.28 0.04 -3.45
C GLU A 86 2.82 -0.27 -3.11
N LEU A 87 1.88 0.38 -3.79
CA LEU A 87 0.46 0.05 -3.70
C LEU A 87 0.22 -1.37 -4.24
N LYS A 88 -0.37 -2.24 -3.43
CA LYS A 88 -0.73 -3.62 -3.82
C LYS A 88 -2.24 -3.89 -3.80
N GLY A 89 -3.04 -2.99 -3.25
CA GLY A 89 -4.49 -3.06 -3.35
C GLY A 89 -5.17 -1.85 -2.72
N PHE A 90 -6.44 -1.65 -3.03
CA PHE A 90 -7.25 -0.59 -2.44
C PHE A 90 -8.72 -0.99 -2.50
N VAL A 91 -9.52 -0.46 -1.57
CA VAL A 91 -10.97 -0.65 -1.53
C VAL A 91 -11.63 0.66 -1.14
N LYS A 92 -12.75 0.96 -1.81
CA LYS A 92 -13.66 2.03 -1.40
C LYS A 92 -14.83 1.44 -0.65
N THR A 93 -15.13 1.97 0.53
CA THR A 93 -16.26 1.52 1.35
C THR A 93 -17.60 1.71 0.63
N LYS A 94 -18.64 1.05 1.13
CA LYS A 94 -20.03 1.51 0.94
C LYS A 94 -20.21 2.90 1.55
N LEU A 95 -21.36 3.53 1.31
CA LEU A 95 -21.69 4.77 2.02
C LEU A 95 -21.92 4.41 3.49
N LEU A 96 -21.12 4.98 4.39
CA LEU A 96 -21.22 4.77 5.83
C LEU A 96 -21.89 5.99 6.46
N ASN A 97 -22.98 5.76 7.21
CA ASN A 97 -23.55 6.79 8.07
C ASN A 97 -22.66 7.02 9.31
N PRO A 98 -22.82 8.14 10.04
CA PRO A 98 -22.15 8.36 11.32
C PRO A 98 -22.26 7.15 12.26
N GLY A 99 -21.12 6.67 12.77
CA GLY A 99 -21.01 5.50 13.64
C GLY A 99 -21.04 4.14 12.90
N GLU A 100 -21.32 4.10 11.60
CA GLU A 100 -21.29 2.85 10.85
C GLU A 100 -19.87 2.38 10.58
N ARG A 101 -19.73 1.06 10.51
CA ARG A 101 -18.48 0.36 10.23
C ARG A 101 -18.60 -0.56 9.02
N GLU A 102 -17.47 -0.77 8.36
CA GLU A 102 -17.31 -1.82 7.36
C GLU A 102 -15.98 -2.55 7.58
N ARG A 103 -16.04 -3.89 7.58
CA ARG A 103 -14.86 -4.76 7.59
C ARG A 103 -14.33 -4.85 6.16
N ILE A 104 -13.14 -4.30 5.93
CA ILE A 104 -12.45 -4.36 4.65
C ILE A 104 -11.54 -5.59 4.62
N THR A 105 -11.40 -6.19 3.44
CA THR A 105 -10.42 -7.24 3.18
C THR A 105 -9.80 -7.03 1.81
N VAL A 106 -8.48 -6.94 1.78
CA VAL A 106 -7.66 -6.82 0.57
C VAL A 106 -6.75 -8.03 0.50
N SER A 107 -6.75 -8.73 -0.63
CA SER A 107 -5.82 -9.84 -0.88
C SER A 107 -4.63 -9.32 -1.67
N VAL A 108 -3.43 -9.51 -1.14
CA VAL A 108 -2.16 -9.18 -1.81
C VAL A 108 -1.51 -10.49 -2.27
N ASP A 109 -1.42 -10.69 -3.57
CA ASP A 109 -0.74 -11.85 -4.17
C ASP A 109 0.76 -11.82 -3.86
N ILE A 110 1.32 -12.93 -3.35
CA ILE A 110 2.75 -13.07 -3.07
C ILE A 110 3.57 -12.92 -4.37
N ALA A 111 3.05 -13.36 -5.52
CA ALA A 111 3.72 -13.16 -6.80
C ALA A 111 3.87 -11.68 -7.16
N SER A 112 2.97 -10.81 -6.70
CA SER A 112 3.04 -9.36 -6.91
C SER A 112 4.13 -8.67 -6.06
N LEU A 113 4.74 -9.38 -5.11
CA LEU A 113 5.85 -8.90 -4.29
C LEU A 113 7.22 -9.14 -4.94
N THR A 114 7.24 -9.84 -6.08
CA THR A 114 8.48 -10.11 -6.81
C THR A 114 9.01 -8.84 -7.48
N TYR A 115 10.34 -8.77 -7.59
CA TYR A 115 11.01 -7.79 -8.45
C TYR A 115 11.62 -8.50 -9.66
N PHE A 116 11.79 -7.78 -10.76
CA PHE A 116 12.43 -8.32 -11.94
C PHE A 116 13.96 -8.16 -11.85
N ASN A 117 14.69 -9.28 -11.90
CA ASN A 117 16.15 -9.29 -11.89
C ASN A 117 16.69 -9.38 -13.31
N GLU A 118 17.20 -8.27 -13.84
CA GLU A 118 17.71 -8.20 -15.21
C GLU A 118 18.94 -9.10 -15.44
N LYS A 119 19.78 -9.35 -14.42
CA LYS A 119 20.97 -10.19 -14.56
C LYS A 119 20.61 -11.66 -14.80
N THR A 120 19.49 -12.11 -14.24
CA THR A 120 19.04 -13.50 -14.35
C THR A 120 17.80 -13.66 -15.25
N ASN A 121 17.24 -12.55 -15.72
CA ASN A 121 16.02 -12.47 -16.53
C ASN A 121 14.83 -13.19 -15.88
N LYS A 122 14.65 -13.01 -14.56
CA LYS A 122 13.65 -13.72 -13.74
C LYS A 122 12.98 -12.81 -12.72
N TRP A 123 11.72 -13.11 -12.42
CA TRP A 123 11.03 -12.59 -11.25
C TRP A 123 11.56 -13.27 -9.99
N VAL A 124 11.94 -12.47 -9.00
CA VAL A 124 12.55 -12.95 -7.75
C VAL A 124 11.74 -12.42 -6.57
N LEU A 125 11.26 -13.35 -5.74
CA LEU A 125 10.69 -13.02 -4.43
C LEU A 125 11.82 -12.91 -3.43
N GLU A 126 11.99 -11.73 -2.81
CA GLU A 126 12.98 -11.58 -1.75
C GLU A 126 12.39 -12.08 -0.43
N LYS A 127 13.05 -13.05 0.20
CA LYS A 127 12.63 -13.56 1.49
C LYS A 127 12.93 -12.54 2.58
N GLY A 128 12.00 -12.36 3.51
CA GLY A 128 12.22 -11.49 4.66
C GLY A 128 10.92 -10.95 5.24
N ILE A 129 11.06 -9.95 6.11
CA ILE A 129 9.94 -9.29 6.76
C ILE A 129 9.48 -8.13 5.88
N TYR A 130 8.22 -8.19 5.46
CA TYR A 130 7.54 -7.14 4.72
C TYR A 130 6.68 -6.33 5.69
N GLU A 131 6.67 -5.01 5.52
CA GLU A 131 5.75 -4.12 6.24
C GLU A 131 4.50 -3.90 5.37
N ILE A 132 3.33 -4.27 5.89
CA ILE A 132 2.03 -3.95 5.32
C ILE A 132 1.56 -2.63 5.94
N ARG A 133 1.26 -1.65 5.10
CA ARG A 133 0.92 -0.27 5.49
C ARG A 133 -0.45 0.05 4.93
N VAL A 134 -1.43 0.31 5.78
CA VAL A 134 -2.79 0.71 5.39
C VAL A 134 -2.94 2.20 5.64
N GLY A 135 -3.22 2.95 4.58
CA GLY A 135 -3.33 4.40 4.64
C GLY A 135 -4.62 4.94 4.00
N ALA A 136 -4.95 6.17 4.39
CA ALA A 136 -5.89 7.02 3.66
C ALA A 136 -5.22 7.70 2.44
N SER A 137 -3.88 7.78 2.45
CA SER A 137 -3.03 8.17 1.32
C SER A 137 -1.68 7.45 1.41
N SER A 138 -0.75 7.68 0.46
CA SER A 138 0.59 7.10 0.53
C SER A 138 1.42 7.60 1.72
N ARG A 139 1.11 8.79 2.26
CA ARG A 139 1.81 9.39 3.41
C ARG A 139 0.99 9.46 4.69
N ASP A 140 -0.31 9.21 4.61
CA ASP A 140 -1.21 9.11 5.76
C ASP A 140 -1.49 7.63 6.11
N ILE A 141 -0.49 6.98 6.71
CA ILE A 141 -0.56 5.57 7.13
C ILE A 141 -1.20 5.48 8.52
N ARG A 142 -2.34 4.79 8.59
CA ARG A 142 -3.17 4.68 9.81
C ARG A 142 -2.97 3.36 10.56
N LEU A 143 -2.66 2.29 9.84
CA LEU A 143 -2.35 0.98 10.42
C LEU A 143 -1.11 0.39 9.74
N SER A 144 -0.29 -0.32 10.51
CA SER A 144 0.85 -1.05 9.98
C SER A 144 1.03 -2.39 10.69
N GLY A 145 1.47 -3.40 9.97
CA GLY A 145 1.85 -4.69 10.53
C GLY A 145 2.96 -5.33 9.72
N PHE A 146 3.63 -6.32 10.30
CA PHE A 146 4.75 -7.00 9.67
C PHE A 146 4.38 -8.44 9.36
N ILE A 147 4.83 -8.94 8.22
CA ILE A 147 4.61 -10.32 7.81
C ILE A 147 5.86 -10.93 7.23
N ASP A 148 6.09 -12.18 7.60
CA ASP A 148 7.28 -12.92 7.19
C ASP A 148 7.01 -13.72 5.92
N VAL A 149 7.70 -13.36 4.84
CA VAL A 149 7.67 -14.06 3.56
C VAL A 149 8.94 -14.90 3.43
N ARG A 150 9.20 -15.75 4.42
CA ARG A 150 10.02 -16.94 4.29
C ARG A 150 9.14 -18.08 3.76
N ASN A 151 9.67 -18.88 2.83
CA ASN A 151 9.15 -20.24 2.62
C ASN A 151 9.52 -21.05 3.85
#